data_AF-A0A0T6B5S1-F1
#
_entry.id   AF-A0A0T6B5S1-F1
#
_cell.length_a   1.000
_cell.length_b   1.000
_cell.length_c   1.000
_cell.angle_alpha   90.00
_cell.angle_beta   90.00
_cell.angle_gamma   90.00
#
_symmetry.space_group_name_H-M   'P 1'
#
loop_
_entity.id
_entity.type
_entity.pdbx_description
1 polymer ?
#
loop_
_entity_poly.entity_id
_entity_poly.type
_entity_poly.pdbx_seq_one_letter_code
_entity_poly.pdbx_strand_id
1 'polypeptide(L)'
;VCSTFLNMDQPMQVINQHPNMHVRRSHKRVTIHSMLSEQMTLGDAAKLEMASLPTKTPVSVLQELLSRRGITPKYELVQIEGAIHEPIFRYRVFLSNEYIATGTGRSKKEAKHAAAKNLLDLLVGKTTAEQANPTNGTANLTDITNQVVSPFDDKVMGNPIGWLQEMCMSRRWPPPSYEMENEEGLPHERQFTIACKVLKFREVGTGKSK
;
A
#
# COMPACT_ATOMS: atom_id res chain seq x y z
N VAL A 1 -5.46 26.32 -73.08
CA VAL A 1 -4.31 26.79 -72.27
C VAL A 1 -3.50 25.58 -71.84
N CYS A 2 -2.21 25.56 -72.23
CA CYS A 2 -1.05 24.78 -71.77
C CYS A 2 -1.26 23.35 -71.22
N SER A 3 -0.71 22.30 -71.86
CA SER A 3 0.73 21.89 -71.88
C SER A 3 1.06 20.99 -70.67
N THR A 4 1.31 19.69 -70.90
CA THR A 4 2.64 19.03 -71.07
C THR A 4 3.13 18.26 -69.83
N PHE A 5 3.42 16.98 -70.08
CA PHE A 5 4.66 16.24 -69.71
C PHE A 5 4.87 15.84 -68.23
N LEU A 6 4.90 14.53 -67.93
CA LEU A 6 6.03 13.58 -68.02
C LEU A 6 6.99 13.68 -66.82
N ASN A 7 7.09 12.59 -66.04
CA ASN A 7 8.31 11.99 -65.46
C ASN A 7 7.90 10.74 -64.66
N MET A 8 8.26 9.52 -65.06
CA MET A 8 9.59 8.86 -65.00
C MET A 8 10.14 8.68 -63.57
N ASP A 9 10.02 7.43 -63.11
CA ASP A 9 11.04 6.53 -62.54
C ASP A 9 12.15 7.04 -61.58
N GLN A 10 12.28 6.29 -60.46
CA GLN A 10 13.43 6.05 -59.56
C GLN A 10 13.76 7.06 -58.44
N PRO A 11 14.51 6.66 -57.36
CA PRO A 11 14.92 5.32 -56.87
C PRO A 11 14.66 5.09 -55.36
N MET A 12 14.99 3.87 -54.90
CA MET A 12 15.24 3.48 -53.50
C MET A 12 15.98 4.55 -52.67
N GLN A 13 15.46 4.82 -51.45
CA GLN A 13 16.31 5.12 -50.29
C GLN A 13 15.78 4.41 -49.05
N VAL A 14 16.61 3.48 -48.56
CA VAL A 14 16.48 2.78 -47.29
C VAL A 14 16.63 3.80 -46.16
N ILE A 15 15.54 4.16 -45.47
CA ILE A 15 15.61 4.93 -44.23
C ILE A 15 15.56 3.95 -43.06
N ASN A 16 16.75 3.75 -42.51
CA ASN A 16 17.03 3.04 -41.28
C ASN A 16 16.36 3.78 -40.10
N GLN A 17 15.17 3.33 -39.66
CA GLN A 17 14.56 3.83 -38.42
C GLN A 17 14.94 2.91 -37.26
N HIS A 18 16.02 3.27 -36.57
CA HIS A 18 16.25 2.77 -35.21
C HIS A 18 15.15 3.33 -34.28
N PRO A 19 14.47 2.51 -33.46
CA PRO A 19 13.64 3.05 -32.39
C PRO A 19 14.55 3.62 -31.30
N ASN A 20 14.55 4.95 -31.20
CA ASN A 20 15.22 5.71 -30.17
C ASN A 20 14.48 5.55 -28.83
N MET A 21 14.72 4.41 -28.16
CA MET A 21 14.30 4.19 -26.78
C MET A 21 15.13 5.11 -25.88
N HIS A 22 14.62 6.31 -25.60
CA HIS A 22 15.11 7.16 -24.52
C HIS A 22 14.86 6.47 -23.17
N VAL A 23 15.71 5.51 -22.84
CA VAL A 23 15.89 5.02 -21.48
C VAL A 23 16.42 6.20 -20.69
N ARG A 24 15.54 6.88 -19.95
CA ARG A 24 15.94 7.83 -18.92
C ARG A 24 16.72 7.07 -17.86
N ARG A 25 18.04 6.93 -18.06
CA ARG A 25 18.98 6.51 -17.03
C ARG A 25 19.00 7.60 -15.97
N SER A 26 18.10 7.47 -15.00
CA SER A 26 18.23 8.12 -13.71
C SER A 26 19.56 7.64 -13.13
N HIS A 27 20.59 8.47 -13.25
CA HIS A 27 21.87 8.25 -12.59
C HIS A 27 21.64 8.45 -11.09
N LYS A 28 21.11 7.42 -10.44
CA LYS A 28 21.11 7.34 -8.99
C LYS A 28 22.56 7.23 -8.57
N ARG A 29 22.99 8.16 -7.72
CA ARG A 29 24.32 8.18 -7.10
C ARG A 29 24.58 6.82 -6.46
N VAL A 30 25.43 6.00 -7.09
CA VAL A 30 25.77 4.66 -6.60
C VAL A 30 26.70 4.86 -5.42
N THR A 31 26.19 4.65 -4.22
CA THR A 31 27.00 4.68 -3.00
C THR A 31 27.87 3.43 -2.94
N ILE A 32 29.06 3.51 -2.33
CA ILE A 32 29.98 2.37 -2.13
C ILE A 32 29.26 1.18 -1.46
N HIS A 33 28.27 1.47 -0.61
CA HIS A 33 27.36 0.51 0.01
C HIS A 33 26.56 -0.34 -0.98
N SER A 34 26.20 0.22 -2.14
CA SER A 34 25.47 -0.50 -3.20
C SER A 34 26.31 -1.63 -3.80
N MET A 35 27.62 -1.39 -4.01
CA MET A 35 28.52 -2.37 -4.64
C MET A 35 28.86 -3.53 -3.70
N LEU A 36 28.91 -3.29 -2.38
CA LEU A 36 29.13 -4.34 -1.38
C LEU A 36 27.90 -5.24 -1.20
N SER A 37 26.69 -4.72 -1.44
CA SER A 37 25.44 -5.47 -1.25
C SER A 37 25.17 -6.54 -2.32
N GLU A 38 25.80 -6.45 -3.50
CA GLU A 38 25.61 -7.40 -4.61
C GLU A 38 26.24 -8.77 -4.34
N GLN A 39 27.24 -8.86 -3.46
CA GLN A 39 27.91 -10.12 -3.07
C GLN A 39 27.40 -10.73 -1.75
N MET A 40 26.49 -10.05 -1.05
CA MET A 40 26.00 -10.49 0.27
C MET A 40 24.70 -11.30 0.16
N THR A 41 24.45 -12.17 1.13
CA THR A 41 23.19 -12.92 1.23
C THR A 41 22.01 -11.97 1.41
N LEU A 42 20.79 -12.39 1.02
CA LEU A 42 19.58 -11.56 1.10
C LEU A 42 19.31 -11.09 2.54
N GLY A 43 19.79 -11.86 3.54
CA GLY A 43 19.65 -11.52 4.94
C GLY A 43 20.62 -10.48 5.48
N ASP A 44 21.86 -10.48 5.00
CA ASP A 44 22.84 -9.48 5.45
C ASP A 44 22.52 -8.10 4.89
N ALA A 45 21.98 -8.04 3.66
CA ALA A 45 21.48 -6.79 3.09
C ALA A 45 20.27 -6.24 3.86
N ALA A 46 19.36 -7.10 4.30
CA ALA A 46 18.19 -6.70 5.08
C ALA A 46 18.56 -6.16 6.49
N LYS A 47 19.59 -6.74 7.12
CA LYS A 47 20.15 -6.23 8.39
C LYS A 47 20.70 -4.82 8.25
N LEU A 48 21.48 -4.60 7.20
CA LEU A 48 22.17 -3.33 6.96
C LEU A 48 21.18 -2.21 6.60
N GLU A 49 20.14 -2.50 5.81
CA GLU A 49 19.12 -1.51 5.46
C GLU A 49 18.20 -1.15 6.65
N MET A 50 17.80 -2.13 7.47
CA MET A 50 17.03 -1.84 8.69
C MET A 50 17.82 -1.00 9.70
N ALA A 51 19.14 -1.16 9.77
CA ALA A 51 20.01 -0.33 10.61
C ALA A 51 20.24 1.08 10.03
N SER A 52 20.20 1.22 8.70
CA SER A 52 20.49 2.48 8.01
C SER A 52 19.31 3.46 7.95
N LEU A 53 18.05 3.01 8.12
CA LEU A 53 16.87 3.81 7.79
C LEU A 53 15.73 3.71 8.83
N PRO A 54 15.95 4.18 10.08
CA PRO A 54 14.94 4.12 11.16
C PRO A 54 13.69 4.98 10.90
N THR A 55 13.69 5.85 9.88
CA THR A 55 12.58 6.75 9.55
C THR A 55 11.70 6.25 8.40
N LYS A 56 12.07 5.18 7.70
CA LYS A 56 11.31 4.65 6.55
C LYS A 56 10.36 3.53 6.97
N THR A 57 9.22 3.45 6.30
CA THR A 57 8.27 2.35 6.50
C THR A 57 8.86 1.01 6.04
N PRO A 58 8.51 -0.12 6.67
CA PRO A 58 9.02 -1.44 6.29
C PRO A 58 8.75 -1.79 4.82
N VAL A 59 7.65 -1.27 4.25
CA VAL A 59 7.34 -1.42 2.82
C VAL A 59 8.39 -0.73 1.94
N SER A 60 8.81 0.49 2.31
CA SER A 60 9.81 1.24 1.54
C SER A 60 11.19 0.60 1.61
N VAL A 61 11.58 0.10 2.78
CA VAL A 61 12.86 -0.61 3.00
C VAL A 61 12.88 -1.88 2.16
N LEU A 62 11.86 -2.73 2.30
CA LEU A 62 11.75 -3.96 1.53
C LEU A 62 11.75 -3.71 0.01
N GLN A 63 11.05 -2.66 -0.45
CA GLN A 63 11.03 -2.30 -1.86
C GLN A 63 12.42 -1.86 -2.36
N GLU A 64 13.17 -1.07 -1.58
CA GLU A 64 14.52 -0.63 -1.94
C GLU A 64 15.46 -1.84 -2.08
N LEU A 65 15.49 -2.74 -1.09
CA LEU A 65 16.29 -3.97 -1.11
C LEU A 65 16.02 -4.83 -2.33
N LEU A 66 14.75 -5.15 -2.59
CA LEU A 66 14.38 -6.07 -3.65
C LEU A 66 14.60 -5.45 -5.03
N SER A 67 14.36 -4.14 -5.17
CA SER A 67 14.57 -3.42 -6.43
C SER A 67 16.03 -3.42 -6.88
N ARG A 68 16.99 -3.36 -5.94
CA ARG A 68 18.43 -3.46 -6.24
C ARG A 68 18.81 -4.81 -6.83
N ARG A 69 18.08 -5.87 -6.46
CA ARG A 69 18.31 -7.24 -6.96
C ARG A 69 17.41 -7.62 -8.14
N GLY A 70 16.66 -6.66 -8.70
CA GLY A 70 15.73 -6.91 -9.79
C GLY A 70 14.48 -7.72 -9.40
N ILE A 71 14.21 -7.89 -8.11
CA ILE A 71 13.05 -8.64 -7.61
C ILE A 71 11.93 -7.64 -7.32
N THR A 72 10.72 -7.93 -7.80
CA THR A 72 9.54 -7.11 -7.49
C THR A 72 8.61 -7.87 -6.55
N PRO A 73 8.39 -7.40 -5.30
CA PRO A 73 7.46 -8.04 -4.39
C PRO A 73 6.01 -7.86 -4.88
N LYS A 74 5.27 -8.96 -4.96
CA LYS A 74 3.83 -8.95 -5.24
C LYS A 74 3.06 -9.08 -3.93
N TYR A 75 2.07 -8.21 -3.73
CA TYR A 75 1.20 -8.24 -2.56
C TYR A 75 -0.21 -8.61 -2.98
N GLU A 76 -0.78 -9.62 -2.33
CA GLU A 76 -2.13 -10.10 -2.60
C GLU A 76 -2.97 -9.98 -1.33
N LEU A 77 -4.15 -9.36 -1.45
CA LEU A 77 -5.14 -9.36 -0.38
C LEU A 77 -5.89 -10.68 -0.44
N VAL A 78 -5.71 -11.50 0.58
CA VAL A 78 -6.26 -12.86 0.59
C VAL A 78 -7.57 -12.92 1.34
N GLN A 79 -7.72 -12.09 2.36
CA GLN A 79 -8.85 -12.18 3.26
C GLN A 79 -9.19 -10.84 3.92
N ILE A 80 -10.49 -10.64 4.10
CA ILE A 80 -11.06 -9.61 4.96
C ILE A 80 -12.02 -10.33 5.89
N GLU A 81 -11.73 -10.32 7.18
CA GLU A 81 -12.57 -10.89 8.23
C GLU A 81 -12.82 -9.86 9.33
N GLY A 82 -13.50 -10.27 10.40
CA GLY A 82 -13.82 -9.40 11.51
C GLY A 82 -15.11 -8.62 11.28
N ALA A 83 -15.48 -7.85 12.30
CA ALA A 83 -16.66 -7.01 12.21
C ALA A 83 -16.39 -5.80 11.31
N ILE A 84 -17.44 -5.21 10.74
CA ILE A 84 -17.35 -4.02 9.88
C ILE A 84 -16.57 -2.83 10.49
N HIS A 85 -16.55 -2.73 11.81
CA HIS A 85 -15.90 -1.68 12.59
C HIS A 85 -14.49 -2.09 13.05
N GLU A 86 -14.22 -3.39 13.06
CA GLU A 86 -12.94 -4.01 13.38
C GLU A 86 -12.56 -5.03 12.29
N PRO A 87 -12.37 -4.56 11.04
CA PRO A 87 -12.00 -5.44 9.96
C PRO A 87 -10.54 -5.86 10.09
N ILE A 88 -10.28 -7.15 9.91
CA ILE A 88 -8.95 -7.74 9.83
C ILE A 88 -8.64 -8.02 8.36
N PHE A 89 -7.64 -7.32 7.83
CA PHE A 89 -7.14 -7.52 6.48
C PHE A 89 -5.92 -8.44 6.53
N ARG A 90 -5.85 -9.42 5.62
CA ARG A 90 -4.71 -10.32 5.51
C ARG A 90 -4.07 -10.23 4.13
N TYR A 91 -2.81 -9.82 4.10
CA TYR A 91 -1.99 -9.77 2.90
C TYR A 91 -0.97 -10.90 2.87
N ARG A 92 -0.71 -11.42 1.67
CA ARG A 92 0.43 -12.28 1.38
C ARG A 92 1.42 -11.53 0.49
N VAL A 93 2.71 -11.78 0.71
CA VAL A 93 3.79 -11.27 -0.13
C VAL A 93 4.50 -12.43 -0.83
N PHE A 94 4.67 -12.26 -2.14
CA PHE A 94 5.34 -13.21 -3.01
C PHE A 94 6.60 -12.57 -3.60
N LEU A 95 7.68 -13.33 -3.64
CA LEU A 95 8.92 -12.97 -4.34
C LEU A 95 9.14 -13.97 -5.47
N SER A 96 9.37 -13.50 -6.70
CA SER A 96 9.60 -14.38 -7.86
C SER A 96 8.54 -15.49 -8.01
N ASN A 97 7.27 -15.16 -7.71
CA ASN A 97 6.11 -16.08 -7.67
C ASN A 97 6.12 -17.14 -6.55
N GLU A 98 7.08 -17.11 -5.63
CA GLU A 98 7.08 -17.95 -4.42
C GLU A 98 6.43 -17.21 -3.25
N TYR A 99 5.58 -17.89 -2.49
CA TYR A 99 4.99 -17.35 -1.27
C TYR A 99 6.04 -17.27 -0.16
N ILE A 100 6.25 -16.08 0.40
CA ILE A 100 7.29 -15.91 1.43
C ILE A 100 6.71 -15.59 2.81
N ALA A 101 5.78 -14.62 2.90
CA ALA A 101 5.24 -14.19 4.18
C ALA A 101 3.80 -13.70 4.08
N THR A 102 3.13 -13.63 5.23
CA THR A 102 1.81 -13.02 5.38
C THR A 102 1.83 -12.00 6.50
N GLY A 103 0.94 -11.02 6.45
CA GLY A 103 0.73 -10.05 7.52
C GLY A 103 -0.73 -9.66 7.62
N THR A 104 -1.14 -9.33 8.85
CA THR A 104 -2.49 -8.92 9.19
C THR A 104 -2.49 -7.50 9.77
N GLY A 105 -3.65 -6.84 9.71
CA GLY A 105 -3.81 -5.49 10.28
C GLY A 105 -5.25 -5.01 10.19
N ARG A 106 -5.57 -3.93 10.90
CA ARG A 106 -6.92 -3.34 10.96
C ARG A 106 -7.25 -2.46 9.74
N SER A 107 -6.27 -2.27 8.87
CA SER A 107 -6.42 -1.59 7.59
C SER A 107 -5.59 -2.29 6.51
N LYS A 108 -5.95 -2.12 5.24
CA LYS A 108 -5.14 -2.61 4.11
C LYS A 108 -3.70 -2.11 4.16
N LYS A 109 -3.51 -0.84 4.57
CA LYS A 109 -2.19 -0.23 4.73
C LYS A 109 -1.40 -0.97 5.82
N GLU A 110 -1.96 -1.10 7.01
CA GLU A 110 -1.32 -1.78 8.14
C GLU A 110 -0.97 -3.24 7.82
N ALA A 111 -1.92 -3.99 7.26
CA ALA A 111 -1.71 -5.39 6.88
C ALA A 111 -0.58 -5.56 5.85
N LYS A 112 -0.49 -4.64 4.87
CA LYS A 112 0.61 -4.61 3.91
C LYS A 112 1.96 -4.29 4.57
N HIS A 113 1.97 -3.37 5.54
CA HIS A 113 3.18 -3.03 6.30
C HIS A 113 3.63 -4.20 7.17
N ALA A 114 2.70 -4.89 7.83
CA ALA A 114 2.98 -6.09 8.61
C ALA A 114 3.56 -7.21 7.72
N ALA A 115 2.99 -7.46 6.54
CA ALA A 115 3.50 -8.47 5.61
C ALA A 115 4.94 -8.15 5.15
N ALA A 116 5.22 -6.87 4.86
CA ALA A 116 6.57 -6.43 4.50
C ALA A 116 7.57 -6.58 5.65
N LYS A 117 7.15 -6.23 6.88
CA LYS A 117 7.97 -6.39 8.08
C LYS A 117 8.31 -7.85 8.34
N ASN A 118 7.31 -8.74 8.29
CA ASN A 118 7.53 -10.17 8.50
C ASN A 118 8.50 -10.76 7.47
N LEU A 119 8.41 -10.31 6.21
CA LEU A 119 9.38 -10.67 5.19
C LEU A 119 10.80 -10.17 5.52
N LEU A 120 10.96 -8.91 5.92
CA LEU A 120 12.26 -8.38 6.34
C LEU A 120 12.87 -9.15 7.52
N ASP A 121 12.05 -9.49 8.51
CA ASP A 121 12.48 -10.27 9.68
C ASP A 121 12.94 -11.68 9.28
N LEU A 122 12.22 -12.35 8.36
CA LEU A 122 12.63 -13.63 7.77
C LEU A 122 13.97 -13.52 7.04
N LEU A 123 14.17 -12.46 6.25
CA LEU A 123 15.44 -12.23 5.56
C LEU A 123 16.58 -12.08 6.56
N VAL A 124 16.39 -11.28 7.61
CA VAL A 124 17.40 -11.05 8.65
C VAL A 124 17.72 -12.28 9.50
N GLY A 125 16.97 -13.37 9.35
CA GLY A 125 17.18 -14.60 10.11
C GLY A 125 16.61 -14.53 11.52
N LYS A 126 15.67 -13.62 11.79
CA LYS A 126 14.79 -13.75 12.94
C LYS A 126 13.74 -14.79 12.58
N THR A 127 14.02 -16.06 12.89
CA THR A 127 13.06 -17.14 12.72
C THR A 127 11.90 -16.93 13.69
N THR A 128 10.86 -16.22 13.25
CA THR A 128 9.54 -16.35 13.87
C THR A 128 8.86 -17.49 13.12
N ALA A 129 9.09 -18.69 13.63
CA ALA A 129 8.43 -19.90 13.15
C ALA A 129 6.96 -19.83 13.54
N GLU A 130 6.12 -19.35 12.63
CA GLU A 130 4.66 -19.53 12.70
C GLU A 130 4.09 -19.43 11.28
N GLN A 131 4.38 -20.45 10.48
CA GLN A 131 3.54 -20.82 9.36
C GLN A 131 2.42 -21.74 9.88
N ALA A 132 1.17 -21.36 9.58
CA ALA A 132 -0.03 -22.20 9.43
C ALA A 132 -0.63 -22.91 10.67
N ASN A 133 -1.76 -22.40 11.18
CA ASN A 133 -3.07 -23.07 10.97
C ASN A 133 -4.28 -22.19 11.37
N PRO A 134 -5.49 -22.47 10.81
CA PRO A 134 -6.71 -21.70 11.03
C PRO A 134 -7.46 -22.23 12.25
N THR A 135 -7.81 -21.40 13.23
CA THR A 135 -8.88 -21.77 14.16
C THR A 135 -9.67 -20.55 14.61
N ASN A 136 -10.99 -20.73 14.50
CA ASN A 136 -12.07 -19.86 14.90
C ASN A 136 -11.95 -19.31 16.33
N GLY A 137 -12.44 -18.07 16.50
CA GLY A 137 -13.39 -17.74 17.55
C GLY A 137 -12.84 -17.31 18.92
N THR A 138 -13.04 -16.02 19.21
CA THR A 138 -13.40 -15.45 20.53
C THR A 138 -12.44 -15.65 21.72
N ALA A 139 -11.76 -14.58 22.13
CA ALA A 139 -12.12 -13.77 23.30
C ALA A 139 -10.97 -12.81 23.69
N ASN A 140 -11.34 -11.58 24.02
CA ASN A 140 -10.48 -10.44 24.36
C ASN A 140 -9.71 -10.62 25.69
N LEU A 141 -8.50 -10.03 25.80
CA LEU A 141 -8.19 -8.87 26.69
C LEU A 141 -6.67 -8.67 26.91
N THR A 142 -6.29 -7.39 26.76
CA THR A 142 -5.21 -6.61 27.41
C THR A 142 -3.73 -6.85 27.08
N ASP A 143 -3.10 -5.74 26.63
CA ASP A 143 -1.69 -5.30 26.79
C ASP A 143 -0.59 -6.18 26.16
N ILE A 144 0.32 -5.67 25.33
CA ILE A 144 1.29 -4.61 25.63
C ILE A 144 1.66 -3.80 24.36
N THR A 145 1.96 -2.53 24.62
CA THR A 145 2.18 -1.38 23.75
C THR A 145 3.56 -1.29 23.08
N ASN A 146 3.62 -0.43 22.04
CA ASN A 146 4.75 0.42 21.62
C ASN A 146 5.98 -0.17 20.89
N GLN A 147 6.03 0.11 19.58
CA GLN A 147 7.12 0.86 18.89
C GLN A 147 6.59 1.07 17.45
N VAL A 148 6.14 2.25 16.99
CA VAL A 148 6.75 3.58 17.02
C VAL A 148 5.60 4.60 17.00
N VAL A 149 5.45 5.41 18.05
CA VAL A 149 4.38 6.40 18.18
C VAL A 149 4.80 7.71 17.51
N SER A 150 4.04 8.10 16.49
CA SER A 150 4.00 9.47 15.95
C SER A 150 3.41 10.41 17.03
N PRO A 151 4.03 11.57 17.36
CA PRO A 151 3.62 12.41 18.50
C PRO A 151 2.28 13.16 18.41
N PHE A 152 1.34 12.79 17.53
CA PHE A 152 0.12 13.59 17.30
C PHE A 152 -1.24 12.85 17.27
N ASP A 153 -1.31 11.55 17.53
CA ASP A 153 -2.62 10.85 17.51
C ASP A 153 -3.07 10.44 18.92
N ASP A 154 -3.63 11.42 19.63
CA ASP A 154 -4.27 11.25 20.93
C ASP A 154 -5.71 10.74 20.74
N LYS A 155 -5.96 9.49 21.15
CA LYS A 155 -7.24 8.96 21.67
C LYS A 155 -8.54 9.12 20.84
N VAL A 156 -8.61 8.55 19.64
CA VAL A 156 -9.90 8.02 19.14
C VAL A 156 -9.71 6.54 18.80
N MET A 157 -9.91 5.73 19.83
CA MET A 157 -9.76 4.27 19.79
C MET A 157 -10.90 3.63 18.99
N GLY A 158 -10.96 3.82 17.67
CA GLY A 158 -11.96 3.14 16.83
C GLY A 158 -12.49 4.00 15.70
N ASN A 159 -13.02 3.34 14.66
CA ASN A 159 -13.70 4.01 13.57
C ASN A 159 -15.11 4.46 14.04
N PRO A 160 -15.39 5.77 14.23
CA PRO A 160 -16.67 6.25 14.75
C PRO A 160 -17.85 5.89 13.84
N ILE A 161 -17.60 5.73 12.54
CA ILE A 161 -18.59 5.26 11.56
C ILE A 161 -19.01 3.81 11.88
N GLY A 162 -18.04 2.98 12.24
CA GLY A 162 -18.26 1.58 12.61
C GLY A 162 -19.13 1.45 13.86
N TRP A 163 -18.80 2.20 14.91
CA TRP A 163 -19.58 2.22 16.14
C TRP A 163 -21.03 2.66 15.94
N LEU A 164 -21.26 3.69 15.10
CA LEU A 164 -22.62 4.11 14.76
C LEU A 164 -23.39 2.99 14.07
N GLN A 165 -22.75 2.29 13.14
CA GLN A 165 -23.38 1.19 12.42
C GLN A 165 -23.72 0.02 13.35
N GLU A 166 -22.83 -0.38 14.25
CA GLU A 166 -23.12 -1.39 15.28
C GLU A 166 -24.23 -0.98 16.23
N MET A 167 -24.24 0.27 16.68
CA MET A 167 -25.30 0.78 17.52
C MET A 167 -26.66 0.66 16.80
N CYS A 168 -26.72 0.97 15.50
CA CYS A 168 -27.92 0.79 14.71
C CYS A 168 -28.32 -0.69 14.64
N MET A 169 -27.37 -1.58 14.33
CA MET A 169 -27.64 -3.03 14.22
C MET A 169 -28.12 -3.64 15.55
N SER A 170 -27.44 -3.34 16.66
CA SER A 170 -27.79 -3.87 17.99
C SER A 170 -29.18 -3.41 18.46
N ARG A 171 -29.59 -2.20 18.06
CA ARG A 171 -30.93 -1.64 18.34
C ARG A 171 -31.98 -2.03 17.30
N ARG A 172 -31.63 -2.86 16.30
CA ARG A 172 -32.48 -3.23 15.15
C ARG A 172 -33.00 -2.03 14.35
N TRP A 173 -32.20 -0.98 14.29
CA TRP A 173 -32.48 0.20 13.47
C TRP A 173 -32.00 -0.02 12.03
N PRO A 174 -32.59 0.69 11.05
CA PRO A 174 -32.02 0.72 9.71
C PRO A 174 -30.57 1.22 9.75
N PRO A 175 -29.71 0.74 8.84
CA PRO A 175 -28.31 1.18 8.79
C PRO A 175 -28.21 2.70 8.53
N PRO A 176 -27.13 3.35 9.01
CA PRO A 176 -26.88 4.76 8.73
C PRO A 176 -26.71 4.98 7.23
N SER A 177 -27.30 6.06 6.70
CA SER A 177 -27.11 6.49 5.31
C SER A 177 -26.26 7.75 5.24
N TYR A 178 -25.28 7.76 4.34
CA TYR A 178 -24.38 8.89 4.10
C TYR A 178 -24.62 9.45 2.71
N GLU A 179 -24.94 10.73 2.64
CA GLU A 179 -25.24 11.45 1.41
C GLU A 179 -24.29 12.64 1.26
N MET A 180 -23.80 12.87 0.04
CA MET A 180 -23.01 14.04 -0.28
C MET A 180 -23.95 15.22 -0.50
N GLU A 181 -23.80 16.26 0.33
CA GLU A 181 -24.64 17.46 0.24
C GLU A 181 -23.93 18.59 -0.49
N ASN A 182 -22.63 18.80 -0.24
CA ASN A 182 -21.89 19.89 -0.84
C ASN A 182 -20.42 19.52 -1.11
N GLU A 183 -19.83 20.16 -2.11
CA GLU A 183 -18.43 20.01 -2.48
C GLU A 183 -17.90 21.36 -2.97
N GLU A 184 -17.10 22.02 -2.14
CA GLU A 184 -16.61 23.38 -2.37
C GLU A 184 -15.07 23.44 -2.35
N GLY A 185 -14.53 24.57 -2.77
CA GLY A 185 -13.09 24.84 -2.73
C GLY A 185 -12.35 24.49 -4.03
N LEU A 186 -11.11 24.93 -4.10
CA LEU A 186 -10.23 24.69 -5.23
C LEU A 186 -9.78 23.23 -5.27
N PRO A 187 -9.33 22.69 -6.42
CA PRO A 187 -8.90 21.29 -6.53
C PRO A 187 -7.87 20.83 -5.49
N HIS A 188 -7.03 21.74 -4.98
CA HIS A 188 -6.00 21.46 -3.96
C HIS A 188 -6.44 21.75 -2.52
N GLU A 189 -7.61 22.36 -2.32
CA GLU A 189 -8.21 22.70 -1.02
C GLU A 189 -9.69 22.33 -1.02
N ARG A 190 -10.01 21.19 -1.63
CA ARG A 190 -11.40 20.75 -1.78
C ARG A 190 -11.96 20.33 -0.43
N GLN A 191 -13.17 20.78 -0.13
CA GLN A 191 -13.91 20.48 1.08
C GLN A 191 -15.23 19.80 0.71
N PHE A 192 -15.53 18.72 1.41
CA PHE A 192 -16.72 17.90 1.24
C PHE A 192 -17.60 18.05 2.47
N THR A 193 -18.91 18.10 2.24
CA THR A 193 -19.93 18.10 3.28
C THR A 193 -20.79 16.85 3.13
N ILE A 194 -20.79 16.01 4.16
CA ILE A 194 -21.49 14.72 4.19
C ILE A 194 -22.58 14.76 5.25
N ALA A 195 -23.81 14.45 4.85
CA ALA A 195 -24.94 14.29 5.76
C ALA A 195 -25.10 12.81 6.14
N CYS A 196 -25.05 12.52 7.45
CA CYS A 196 -25.38 11.22 8.02
C CYS A 196 -26.82 11.23 8.53
N LYS A 197 -27.64 10.27 8.11
CA LYS A 197 -29.02 10.09 8.57
C LYS A 197 -29.20 8.74 9.24
N VAL A 198 -29.80 8.74 10.43
CA VAL A 198 -30.19 7.56 11.20
C VAL A 198 -31.59 7.79 11.75
N LEU A 199 -32.59 7.04 11.28
CA LEU A 199 -33.99 7.24 11.63
C LEU A 199 -34.42 8.71 11.40
N LYS A 200 -34.76 9.43 12.48
CA LYS A 200 -35.15 10.84 12.50
C LYS A 200 -33.99 11.80 12.76
N PHE A 201 -32.81 11.26 13.05
CA PHE A 201 -31.61 12.06 13.33
C PHE A 201 -30.85 12.30 12.04
N ARG A 202 -30.40 13.53 11.86
CA ARG A 202 -29.58 13.96 10.74
C ARG A 202 -28.49 14.89 11.25
N GLU A 203 -27.25 14.55 10.96
CA GLU A 203 -26.07 15.34 11.31
C GLU A 203 -25.20 15.53 10.07
N VAL A 204 -24.44 16.63 10.04
CA VAL A 204 -23.59 16.98 8.90
C VAL A 204 -22.16 17.17 9.36
N GLY A 205 -21.22 16.55 8.64
CA GLY A 205 -19.78 16.69 8.87
C GLY A 205 -19.08 17.25 7.63
N THR A 206 -17.96 17.94 7.85
CA THR A 206 -17.10 18.44 6.77
C THR A 206 -15.73 17.76 6.78
N GLY A 207 -15.10 17.61 5.61
CA GLY A 207 -13.80 16.96 5.50
C GLY A 207 -13.08 17.24 4.20
N LYS A 208 -11.78 16.92 4.14
CA LYS A 208 -10.97 17.00 2.91
C LYS A 208 -11.07 15.75 2.02
N SER A 209 -11.73 14.72 2.53
CA SER A 209 -12.05 13.47 1.84
C SER A 209 -13.52 13.16 2.06
N LYS A 210 -14.09 12.43 1.11
CA LYS A 210 -15.34 11.69 1.28
C LYS A 210 -15.16 10.56 2.28
#